data_AF-A0A821L9X3-F1
#
_entry.id   AF-A0A821L9X3-F1
#
_cell.length_a   1.000
_cell.length_b   1.000
_cell.length_c   1.000
_cell.angle_alpha   90.00
_cell.angle_beta   90.00
_cell.angle_gamma   90.00
#
_symmetry.space_group_name_H-M   'P 1'
#
loop_
_entity.id
_entity.type
_entity.pdbx_description
1 polymer ?
#
loop_
_entity_poly.entity_id
_entity_poly.type
_entity_poly.pdbx_seq_one_letter_code
_entity_poly.pdbx_strand_id
1 'polypeptide(L)'
;ESSLPQKPGDKARLISVIEQPQYGRCLQFWYHMFGRTIGQLNVYATTNTPNNDTHTLVWSRGANVGNVWRKAHISTEYTVPFRIIFEGVVGDSFEGDISIDDIDRLAVSCKEPNNCDFEGDTFCGWENVKHTDRFDWEITNGPSSQTTLSGPGFDHTLGTVNGLYGYIDTNKPRKINDTAVLISHSMTDTGSNGMCFEFFYHM
;
A
#
# COMPACT_ATOMS: atom_id res chain seq x y z
N GLU A 1 20.10 -6.82 5.57
CA GLU A 1 21.14 -7.55 4.83
C GLU A 1 20.68 -8.97 4.53
N SER A 2 20.69 -9.33 3.26
CA SER A 2 20.23 -10.61 2.69
C SER A 2 21.37 -11.51 2.23
N SER A 3 22.62 -11.16 2.58
CA SER A 3 23.82 -11.89 2.14
C SER A 3 24.02 -13.20 2.92
N LEU A 4 25.13 -13.90 2.66
CA LEU A 4 25.41 -15.15 3.39
C LEU A 4 25.56 -14.88 4.90
N PRO A 5 24.99 -15.73 5.78
CA PRO A 5 24.51 -17.09 5.54
C PRO A 5 23.03 -17.23 5.14
N GLN A 6 22.32 -16.13 4.89
CA GLN A 6 20.90 -16.17 4.54
C GLN A 6 20.65 -16.79 3.15
N LYS A 7 19.51 -17.46 2.99
CA LYS A 7 19.06 -18.11 1.76
C LYS A 7 17.73 -17.50 1.28
N PRO A 8 17.42 -17.58 -0.02
CA PRO A 8 16.10 -17.19 -0.53
C PRO A 8 14.98 -17.86 0.25
N GLY A 9 14.01 -17.06 0.71
CA GLY A 9 12.90 -17.52 1.53
C GLY A 9 13.17 -17.57 3.04
N ASP A 10 14.40 -17.31 3.51
CA ASP A 10 14.68 -17.15 4.95
C ASP A 10 13.88 -15.97 5.52
N LYS A 11 13.49 -16.09 6.80
CA LYS A 11 12.56 -15.16 7.45
C LYS A 11 13.15 -14.58 8.72
N ALA A 12 13.06 -13.27 8.86
CA ALA A 12 13.30 -12.56 10.12
C ALA A 12 11.97 -12.00 10.63
N ARG A 13 11.67 -12.18 11.92
CA ARG A 13 10.43 -11.69 12.54
C ARG A 13 10.71 -10.75 13.70
N LEU A 14 10.12 -9.57 13.65
CA LEU A 14 10.02 -8.64 14.78
C LEU A 14 8.58 -8.69 15.31
N ILE A 15 8.41 -9.07 16.57
CA ILE A 15 7.11 -9.29 17.21
C ILE A 15 6.88 -8.20 18.26
N SER A 16 5.75 -7.51 18.19
CA SER A 16 5.37 -6.51 19.18
C SER A 16 5.08 -7.12 20.55
N VAL A 17 4.98 -6.27 21.56
CA VAL A 17 4.33 -6.61 22.82
C VAL A 17 2.84 -6.91 22.60
N ILE A 18 2.17 -7.46 23.62
CA ILE A 18 0.72 -7.66 23.56
C ILE A 18 0.05 -6.29 23.57
N GLU A 19 -0.70 -6.02 22.51
CA GLU A 19 -1.46 -4.80 22.29
C GLU A 19 -2.88 -4.95 22.83
N GLN A 20 -3.38 -3.89 23.47
CA GLN A 20 -4.75 -3.85 23.96
C GLN A 20 -5.67 -3.23 22.90
N PRO A 21 -6.90 -3.74 22.71
CA PRO A 21 -7.83 -3.32 21.65
C PRO A 21 -8.24 -1.83 21.69
N GLN A 22 -7.88 -1.08 22.73
CA GLN A 22 -8.18 0.34 22.88
C GLN A 22 -7.07 1.30 22.40
N TYR A 23 -5.83 0.82 22.19
CA TYR A 23 -4.72 1.68 21.77
C TYR A 23 -4.36 1.42 20.30
N GLY A 24 -4.53 2.43 19.45
CA GLY A 24 -4.02 2.37 18.09
C GLY A 24 -4.93 1.59 17.14
N ARG A 25 -5.94 2.24 16.55
CA ARG A 25 -6.74 1.65 15.46
C ARG A 25 -6.03 1.75 14.10
N CYS A 26 -4.94 2.49 14.06
CA CYS A 26 -4.06 2.56 12.92
C CYS A 26 -2.61 2.36 13.33
N LEU A 27 -1.99 1.31 12.78
CA LEU A 27 -0.55 1.14 12.78
C LEU A 27 0.02 1.86 11.56
N GLN A 28 1.00 2.73 11.76
CA GLN A 28 1.79 3.31 10.68
C GLN A 28 3.26 2.96 10.88
N PHE A 29 4.01 2.86 9.79
CA PHE A 29 5.45 2.72 9.83
C PHE A 29 6.05 3.17 8.49
N TRP A 30 7.31 3.55 8.53
CA TRP A 30 8.09 3.81 7.33
C TRP A 30 8.81 2.54 6.89
N TYR A 31 8.92 2.35 5.59
CA TYR A 31 9.67 1.25 4.99
C TYR A 31 10.43 1.72 3.75
N HIS A 32 11.57 1.08 3.51
CA HIS A 32 12.39 1.27 2.31
C HIS A 32 12.75 -0.10 1.75
N MET A 33 12.52 -0.28 0.45
CA MET A 33 12.66 -1.56 -0.24
C MET A 33 13.21 -1.32 -1.65
N PHE A 34 14.54 -1.23 -1.76
CA PHE A 34 15.21 -0.92 -3.02
C PHE A 34 16.26 -1.98 -3.38
N GLY A 35 16.13 -2.56 -4.57
CA GLY A 35 17.01 -3.61 -5.05
C GLY A 35 16.42 -4.43 -6.18
N ARG A 36 17.24 -5.25 -6.84
CA ARG A 36 16.80 -6.14 -7.93
C ARG A 36 16.07 -7.38 -7.44
N THR A 37 16.45 -7.85 -6.25
CA THR A 37 15.97 -9.11 -5.67
C THR A 37 15.38 -8.85 -4.30
N ILE A 38 14.61 -7.76 -4.19
CA ILE A 38 13.83 -7.49 -2.98
C ILE A 38 12.88 -8.67 -2.76
N GLY A 39 12.96 -9.24 -1.57
CA GLY A 39 12.01 -10.26 -1.14
C GLY A 39 10.68 -9.64 -0.76
N GLN A 40 10.21 -9.92 0.45
CA GLN A 40 8.88 -9.52 0.87
C GLN A 40 8.90 -8.97 2.29
N LEU A 41 8.15 -7.90 2.53
CA LEU A 41 7.81 -7.42 3.85
C LEU A 41 6.34 -7.78 4.11
N ASN A 42 6.11 -8.68 5.05
CA ASN A 42 4.78 -9.09 5.49
C ASN A 42 4.51 -8.53 6.88
N VAL A 43 3.29 -8.08 7.13
CA VAL A 43 2.81 -7.74 8.46
C VAL A 43 1.66 -8.65 8.80
N TYR A 44 1.79 -9.36 9.92
CA TYR A 44 0.76 -10.22 10.45
C TYR A 44 0.19 -9.66 11.75
N ALA A 45 -1.04 -10.04 12.05
CA ALA A 45 -1.66 -9.87 13.35
C ALA A 45 -2.10 -11.23 13.92
N THR A 46 -1.97 -11.41 15.22
CA THR A 46 -2.44 -12.61 15.91
C THR A 46 -3.05 -12.27 17.27
N THR A 47 -4.18 -12.92 17.59
CA THR A 47 -4.84 -12.85 18.90
C THR A 47 -4.43 -14.01 19.82
N ASN A 48 -3.59 -14.93 19.32
CA ASN A 48 -3.13 -16.13 20.02
C ASN A 48 -1.66 -15.98 20.47
N THR A 49 -1.14 -17.00 21.16
CA THR A 49 0.28 -17.07 21.55
C THR A 49 1.21 -17.00 20.34
N PRO A 50 2.41 -16.41 20.46
CA PRO A 50 3.37 -16.24 19.35
C PRO A 50 3.79 -17.52 18.60
N ASN A 51 3.59 -18.69 19.22
CA ASN A 51 4.01 -19.98 18.70
C ASN A 51 2.86 -20.77 18.06
N ASN A 52 1.66 -20.21 17.98
CA ASN A 52 0.52 -20.85 17.33
C ASN A 52 0.43 -20.29 15.90
N ASP A 53 0.60 -21.13 14.89
CA ASP A 53 0.80 -20.77 13.46
C ASP A 53 -0.39 -20.05 12.78
N THR A 54 -1.44 -19.71 13.53
CA THR A 54 -2.57 -18.96 13.00
C THR A 54 -2.29 -17.46 13.07
N HIS A 55 -1.56 -16.99 12.06
CA HIS A 55 -1.29 -15.57 11.83
C HIS A 55 -2.18 -15.05 10.70
N THR A 56 -2.84 -13.91 10.89
CA THR A 56 -3.59 -13.23 9.83
C THR A 56 -2.67 -12.27 9.11
N LEU A 57 -2.47 -12.43 7.80
CA LEU A 57 -1.73 -11.44 6.98
C LEU A 57 -2.60 -10.19 6.85
N VAL A 58 -2.11 -9.06 7.37
CA VAL A 58 -2.84 -7.77 7.37
C VAL A 58 -2.25 -6.76 6.41
N TRP A 59 -1.00 -6.95 5.98
CA TRP A 59 -0.36 -6.15 4.94
C TRP A 59 0.81 -6.92 4.34
N SER A 60 1.07 -6.72 3.05
CA SER A 60 2.23 -7.30 2.39
C SER A 60 2.70 -6.35 1.29
N ARG A 61 4.02 -6.22 1.16
CA ARG A 61 4.65 -5.58 0.01
C ARG A 61 5.84 -6.41 -0.41
N GLY A 62 5.96 -6.64 -1.71
CA GLY A 62 7.13 -7.24 -2.34
C GLY A 62 7.68 -6.32 -3.42
N ALA A 63 8.77 -6.75 -4.05
CA ALA A 63 9.45 -6.04 -5.13
C ALA A 63 10.07 -4.69 -4.72
N ASN A 64 10.72 -4.07 -5.69
CA ASN A 64 11.36 -2.77 -5.55
C ASN A 64 10.30 -1.66 -5.52
N VAL A 65 10.32 -0.81 -4.50
CA VAL A 65 9.40 0.34 -4.35
C VAL A 65 10.05 1.68 -4.68
N GLY A 66 11.23 1.65 -5.29
CA GLY A 66 12.10 2.78 -5.56
C GLY A 66 13.07 3.06 -4.41
N ASN A 67 14.08 3.89 -4.68
CA ASN A 67 15.05 4.33 -3.67
C ASN A 67 14.48 5.50 -2.84
N VAL A 68 13.36 5.26 -2.18
CA VAL A 68 12.62 6.25 -1.39
C VAL A 68 12.00 5.57 -0.17
N TRP A 69 11.89 6.31 0.93
CA TRP A 69 11.10 5.88 2.08
C TRP A 69 9.61 6.03 1.76
N ARG A 70 8.83 5.00 2.06
CA ARG A 70 7.37 4.99 1.91
C ARG A 70 6.73 4.73 3.26
N LYS A 71 5.50 5.20 3.42
CA LYS A 71 4.73 5.02 4.66
C LYS A 71 3.59 4.05 4.42
N ALA A 72 3.48 3.04 5.28
CA ALA A 72 2.38 2.09 5.29
C ALA A 72 1.41 2.42 6.43
N HIS A 73 0.12 2.12 6.20
CA HIS A 73 -0.94 2.23 7.20
C HIS A 73 -1.71 0.91 7.23
N ILE A 74 -1.95 0.37 8.43
CA ILE A 74 -2.61 -0.93 8.64
C ILE A 74 -3.69 -0.77 9.69
N SER A 75 -4.94 -1.06 9.29
CA SER A 75 -6.08 -1.01 10.20
C SER A 75 -5.97 -2.12 11.25
N THR A 76 -6.07 -1.75 12.51
CA THR A 76 -5.94 -2.65 13.67
C THR A 76 -7.21 -2.63 14.52
N GLU A 77 -8.33 -3.02 13.91
CA GLU A 77 -9.66 -3.06 14.55
C GLU A 77 -9.91 -4.37 15.31
N TYR A 78 -9.03 -4.70 16.26
CA TYR A 78 -9.19 -5.88 17.11
C TYR A 78 -10.01 -5.55 18.37
N THR A 79 -10.85 -6.50 18.81
CA THR A 79 -11.67 -6.38 20.03
C THR A 79 -11.08 -7.15 21.22
N VAL A 80 -10.01 -7.90 21.00
CA VAL A 80 -9.27 -8.68 21.99
C VAL A 80 -7.78 -8.33 21.91
N PRO A 81 -6.97 -8.62 22.94
CA PRO A 81 -5.54 -8.38 22.87
C PRO A 81 -4.86 -9.12 21.72
N PHE A 82 -3.92 -8.47 21.05
CA PHE A 82 -3.27 -8.98 19.83
C PHE A 82 -1.78 -8.63 19.78
N ARG A 83 -1.04 -9.18 18.83
CA ARG A 83 0.35 -8.80 18.50
C ARG A 83 0.47 -8.50 17.02
N ILE A 84 1.39 -7.61 16.69
CA ILE A 84 1.83 -7.33 15.32
C ILE A 84 3.17 -8.03 15.08
N ILE A 85 3.35 -8.61 13.90
CA ILE A 85 4.56 -9.31 13.50
C ILE A 85 5.01 -8.74 12.16
N PHE A 86 6.14 -8.06 12.14
CA PHE A 86 6.84 -7.72 10.91
C PHE A 86 7.71 -8.90 10.50
N GLU A 87 7.50 -9.45 9.31
CA GLU A 87 8.28 -10.53 8.73
C GLU A 87 8.98 -10.02 7.47
N GLY A 88 10.31 -9.94 7.51
CA GLY A 88 11.14 -9.76 6.32
C GLY A 88 11.50 -11.13 5.74
N VAL A 89 11.26 -11.30 4.44
CA VAL A 89 11.59 -12.50 3.67
C VAL A 89 12.73 -12.16 2.72
N VAL A 90 13.79 -12.97 2.76
CA VAL A 90 14.96 -12.83 1.86
C VAL A 90 14.53 -13.17 0.43
N GLY A 91 14.88 -12.30 -0.52
CA GLY A 91 14.63 -12.52 -1.94
C GLY A 91 15.67 -13.44 -2.58
N ASP A 92 15.75 -13.41 -3.92
CA ASP A 92 16.56 -14.38 -4.67
C ASP A 92 18.09 -14.15 -4.60
N SER A 93 18.53 -12.98 -4.12
CA SER A 93 19.94 -12.61 -4.00
C SER A 93 20.14 -11.56 -2.90
N PHE A 94 21.39 -11.10 -2.73
CA PHE A 94 21.80 -10.06 -1.79
C PHE A 94 21.57 -8.63 -2.32
N GLU A 95 21.15 -8.49 -3.58
CA GLU A 95 20.94 -7.19 -4.24
C GLU A 95 19.59 -6.56 -3.85
N GLY A 96 19.23 -6.61 -2.57
CA GLY A 96 18.00 -6.04 -2.03
C GLY A 96 17.97 -6.07 -0.51
N ASP A 97 17.68 -4.91 0.09
CA ASP A 97 17.48 -4.74 1.52
C ASP A 97 16.08 -4.23 1.82
N ILE A 98 15.55 -4.66 2.96
CA ILE A 98 14.28 -4.19 3.53
C ILE A 98 14.62 -3.49 4.83
N SER A 99 14.23 -2.23 4.94
CA SER A 99 14.37 -1.43 6.16
C SER A 99 13.00 -0.95 6.62
N ILE A 100 12.80 -0.88 7.94
CA ILE A 100 11.61 -0.30 8.56
C ILE A 100 12.04 0.71 9.62
N ASP A 101 11.26 1.76 9.82
CA ASP A 101 11.51 2.78 10.85
C ASP A 101 10.21 3.42 11.34
N ASP A 102 10.27 4.19 12.42
CA ASP A 102 9.17 5.05 12.90
C ASP A 102 7.82 4.31 13.00
N ILE A 103 7.82 3.19 13.73
CA ILE A 103 6.62 2.37 13.97
C ILE A 103 5.76 3.04 15.02
N ASP A 104 4.66 3.64 14.58
CA ASP A 104 3.74 4.42 15.41
C ASP A 104 2.33 3.85 15.42
N ARG A 105 1.60 4.18 16.48
CA ARG A 105 0.18 3.85 16.59
C ARG A 105 -0.67 5.08 16.83
N LEU A 106 -1.70 5.23 16.00
CA LEU A 106 -2.65 6.32 16.07
C LEU A 106 -3.98 5.82 16.60
N ALA A 107 -4.56 6.53 17.58
CA ALA A 107 -5.87 6.22 18.15
C ALA A 107 -7.05 6.44 17.17
N VAL A 108 -6.75 6.87 15.94
CA VAL A 108 -7.71 7.05 14.84
C VAL A 108 -7.72 5.82 13.92
N SER A 109 -8.81 5.60 13.19
CA SER A 109 -8.86 4.55 12.15
C SER A 109 -7.89 4.86 11.01
N CYS A 110 -7.32 3.84 10.34
CA CYS A 110 -6.51 4.02 9.12
C CYS A 110 -7.32 4.48 7.88
N LYS A 111 -8.44 5.18 8.09
CA LYS A 111 -9.26 5.73 7.01
C LYS A 111 -8.63 6.96 6.35
N GLU A 112 -7.41 7.31 6.70
CA GLU A 112 -6.67 8.36 6.04
C GLU A 112 -6.28 7.90 4.63
N PRO A 113 -6.82 8.54 3.58
CA PRO A 113 -6.52 8.21 2.18
C PRO A 113 -5.11 8.66 1.75
N ASN A 114 -4.23 9.02 2.70
CA ASN A 114 -3.05 9.85 2.47
C ASN A 114 -1.91 9.13 1.72
N ASN A 115 -2.01 7.82 1.45
CA ASN A 115 -1.12 7.13 0.54
C ASN A 115 -1.89 6.05 -0.22
N CYS A 116 -2.51 6.43 -1.34
CA CYS A 116 -3.14 5.48 -2.25
C CYS A 116 -2.25 5.21 -3.46
N ASP A 117 -1.58 4.06 -3.44
CA ASP A 117 -0.74 3.60 -4.55
C ASP A 117 -1.44 2.58 -5.47
N PHE A 118 -2.72 2.28 -5.24
CA PHE A 118 -3.56 1.37 -6.04
C PHE A 118 -3.11 -0.10 -6.15
N GLU A 119 -1.94 -0.44 -5.62
CA GLU A 119 -1.32 -1.77 -5.66
C GLU A 119 -2.16 -2.88 -5.00
N GLY A 120 -3.12 -2.51 -4.15
CA GLY A 120 -4.06 -3.45 -3.54
C GLY A 120 -5.29 -3.74 -4.39
N ASP A 121 -5.30 -3.33 -5.66
CA ASP A 121 -6.49 -3.35 -6.55
C ASP A 121 -7.71 -2.68 -5.88
N THR A 122 -7.46 -1.54 -5.25
CA THR A 122 -8.45 -0.77 -4.51
C THR A 122 -8.14 0.72 -4.62
N PHE A 123 -9.19 1.54 -4.57
CA PHE A 123 -9.07 3.00 -4.51
C PHE A 123 -8.69 3.49 -3.10
N CYS A 124 -8.21 2.64 -2.20
CA CYS A 124 -7.71 2.97 -0.87
C CYS A 124 -8.66 3.86 -0.04
N GLY A 125 -9.96 3.61 -0.19
CA GLY A 125 -11.02 4.37 0.47
C GLY A 125 -11.54 5.57 -0.31
N TRP A 126 -10.94 5.95 -1.44
CA TRP A 126 -11.58 6.92 -2.31
C TRP A 126 -12.87 6.35 -2.90
N GLU A 127 -13.91 7.17 -2.93
CA GLU A 127 -15.19 6.84 -3.54
C GLU A 127 -15.13 7.16 -5.03
N ASN A 128 -15.20 6.11 -5.85
CA ASN A 128 -15.40 6.20 -7.28
C ASN A 128 -16.91 6.36 -7.52
N VAL A 129 -17.32 7.59 -7.85
CA VAL A 129 -18.74 7.95 -7.93
C VAL A 129 -19.38 7.19 -9.08
N LYS A 130 -20.60 6.64 -8.88
CA LYS A 130 -21.20 5.69 -9.85
C LYS A 130 -22.39 6.24 -10.64
N HIS A 131 -22.84 7.47 -10.37
CA HIS A 131 -24.15 7.95 -10.85
C HIS A 131 -24.24 9.44 -11.20
N THR A 132 -23.34 10.28 -10.72
CA THR A 132 -23.37 11.72 -11.03
C THR A 132 -22.44 12.10 -12.17
N ASP A 133 -21.45 11.27 -12.43
CA ASP A 133 -20.46 11.37 -13.48
C ASP A 133 -20.79 10.43 -14.66
N ARG A 134 -20.07 10.59 -15.77
CA ARG A 134 -20.43 9.97 -17.05
C ARG A 134 -19.76 8.60 -17.24
N PHE A 135 -18.71 8.34 -16.49
CA PHE A 135 -17.93 7.11 -16.46
C PHE A 135 -17.03 7.10 -15.22
N ASP A 136 -16.39 5.96 -14.99
CA ASP A 136 -15.70 5.69 -13.73
C ASP A 136 -14.18 5.64 -13.93
N TRP A 137 -13.45 5.90 -12.86
CA TRP A 137 -12.03 5.55 -12.78
C TRP A 137 -11.86 4.03 -12.77
N GLU A 138 -10.80 3.53 -13.38
CA GLU A 138 -10.42 2.12 -13.38
C GLU A 138 -9.02 1.95 -12.81
N ILE A 139 -8.72 0.80 -12.19
CA ILE A 139 -7.37 0.44 -11.78
C ILE A 139 -6.80 -0.49 -12.86
N THR A 140 -5.60 -0.18 -13.34
CA THR A 140 -4.92 -0.96 -14.38
C THR A 140 -3.41 -0.96 -14.19
N ASN A 141 -2.72 -1.92 -14.79
CA ASN A 141 -1.26 -2.00 -14.86
C ASN A 141 -0.70 -1.72 -16.27
N GLY A 142 -1.53 -1.21 -17.17
CA GLY A 142 -1.13 -0.91 -18.54
C GLY A 142 -2.31 -0.76 -19.49
N PRO A 143 -2.07 -0.36 -20.76
CA PRO A 143 -3.11 -0.31 -21.77
C PRO A 143 -3.68 -1.71 -22.00
N SER A 144 -4.99 -1.86 -21.82
CA SER A 144 -5.68 -3.10 -22.13
C SER A 144 -5.46 -3.44 -23.62
N SER A 145 -5.31 -4.74 -23.92
CA SER A 145 -5.02 -5.32 -25.24
C SER A 145 -5.94 -4.86 -26.40
N GLN A 146 -6.96 -4.03 -26.15
CA GLN A 146 -7.87 -3.50 -27.15
C GLN A 146 -7.52 -2.07 -27.62
N THR A 147 -6.56 -1.38 -27.00
CA THR A 147 -6.30 0.03 -27.30
C THR A 147 -4.82 0.30 -27.58
N THR A 148 -4.58 1.05 -28.65
CA THR A 148 -3.25 1.56 -28.98
C THR A 148 -2.98 2.77 -28.08
N LEU A 149 -1.95 2.68 -27.22
CA LEU A 149 -1.10 3.80 -26.80
C LEU A 149 -1.66 4.89 -25.85
N SER A 150 -2.61 4.64 -24.96
CA SER A 150 -3.03 5.69 -23.99
C SER A 150 -2.91 5.21 -22.54
N GLY A 151 -1.70 5.29 -21.97
CA GLY A 151 -1.41 4.99 -20.57
C GLY A 151 0.05 4.60 -20.37
N PRO A 152 0.65 4.86 -19.19
CA PRO A 152 2.02 4.45 -18.92
C PRO A 152 2.14 2.92 -18.91
N GLY A 153 3.28 2.39 -19.36
CA GLY A 153 3.54 0.95 -19.38
C GLY A 153 3.80 0.34 -17.99
N PHE A 154 3.93 1.18 -16.97
CA PHE A 154 4.13 0.82 -15.58
C PHE A 154 3.75 2.02 -14.70
N ASP A 155 3.34 1.74 -13.47
CA ASP A 155 3.01 2.77 -12.49
C ASP A 155 4.27 3.46 -11.93
N HIS A 156 4.10 4.49 -11.10
CA HIS A 156 5.23 5.18 -10.45
C HIS A 156 5.72 4.45 -9.18
N THR A 157 4.85 3.73 -8.48
CA THR A 157 5.12 3.10 -7.18
C THR A 157 6.11 1.95 -7.30
N LEU A 158 5.83 1.00 -8.20
CA LEU A 158 6.70 -0.15 -8.45
C LEU A 158 7.64 0.11 -9.63
N GLY A 159 7.24 0.91 -10.61
CA GLY A 159 8.04 1.13 -11.83
C GLY A 159 8.21 -0.16 -12.64
N THR A 160 7.25 -1.09 -12.51
CA THR A 160 7.24 -2.37 -13.23
C THR A 160 5.89 -2.61 -13.90
N VAL A 161 5.83 -3.53 -14.87
CA VAL A 161 4.61 -3.90 -15.58
C VAL A 161 3.51 -4.51 -14.69
N ASN A 162 3.82 -4.81 -13.43
CA ASN A 162 2.85 -5.33 -12.46
C ASN A 162 2.27 -4.23 -11.55
N GLY A 163 2.81 -3.02 -11.60
CA GLY A 163 2.31 -1.91 -10.77
C GLY A 163 0.99 -1.37 -11.27
N LEU A 164 0.12 -0.99 -10.35
CA LEU A 164 -1.25 -0.56 -10.59
C LEU A 164 -1.39 0.96 -10.44
N TYR A 165 -2.25 1.55 -11.26
CA TYR A 165 -2.56 2.97 -11.19
C TYR A 165 -4.01 3.25 -11.57
N GLY A 166 -4.55 4.36 -11.07
CA GLY A 166 -5.84 4.89 -11.49
C GLY A 166 -5.80 5.45 -12.91
N TYR A 167 -6.78 5.08 -13.74
CA TYR A 167 -6.86 5.41 -15.16
C TYR A 167 -8.30 5.76 -15.58
N ILE A 168 -8.42 6.54 -16.65
CA ILE A 168 -9.69 6.87 -17.31
C ILE A 168 -9.65 6.46 -18.78
N ASP A 169 -10.61 5.64 -19.22
CA ASP A 169 -10.74 5.30 -20.64
C ASP A 169 -11.49 6.41 -21.39
N THR A 170 -10.82 7.02 -22.37
CA THR A 170 -11.36 8.10 -23.21
C THR A 170 -11.96 7.60 -24.53
N ASN A 171 -11.98 6.29 -24.78
CA ASN A 171 -12.51 5.72 -26.00
C ASN A 171 -14.03 5.89 -26.13
N LYS A 172 -14.53 5.76 -27.37
CA LYS A 172 -15.97 5.79 -27.63
C LYS A 172 -16.67 4.76 -26.73
N PRO A 173 -17.80 5.10 -26.08
CA PRO A 173 -18.71 6.20 -26.40
C PRO A 173 -18.46 7.51 -25.64
N ARG A 174 -17.31 7.71 -24.97
CA ARG A 174 -17.01 8.95 -24.24
C ARG A 174 -17.15 10.18 -25.15
N LYS A 175 -17.69 11.26 -24.58
CA LYS A 175 -17.88 12.55 -25.25
C LYS A 175 -16.98 13.61 -24.64
N ILE A 176 -16.75 14.68 -25.41
CA ILE A 176 -16.09 15.89 -24.90
C ILE A 176 -16.84 16.37 -23.65
N ASN A 177 -16.11 16.66 -22.59
CA ASN A 177 -16.60 17.08 -21.27
C ASN A 177 -17.33 16.00 -20.45
N ASP A 178 -17.25 14.72 -20.83
CA ASP A 178 -17.57 13.66 -19.88
C ASP A 178 -16.58 13.72 -18.70
N THR A 179 -17.10 13.54 -17.49
CA THR A 179 -16.31 13.54 -16.25
C THR A 179 -16.31 12.17 -15.61
N ALA A 180 -15.24 11.85 -14.90
CA ALA A 180 -15.14 10.78 -13.91
C ALA A 180 -14.64 11.40 -12.60
N VAL A 181 -15.24 11.05 -11.47
CA VAL A 181 -14.99 11.72 -10.19
C VAL A 181 -14.56 10.71 -9.14
N LEU A 182 -13.42 11.01 -8.51
CA LEU A 182 -12.90 10.28 -7.38
C LEU A 182 -12.93 11.20 -6.14
N ILE A 183 -13.65 10.81 -5.10
CA ILE A 183 -13.86 11.62 -3.89
C ILE A 183 -13.11 11.00 -2.71
N SER A 184 -12.28 11.77 -2.02
CA SER A 184 -11.64 11.30 -0.79
C SER A 184 -12.64 11.20 0.34
N HIS A 185 -12.33 10.42 1.38
CA HIS A 185 -13.06 10.52 2.63
C HIS A 185 -12.97 11.94 3.21
N SER A 186 -13.93 12.30 4.08
CA SER A 186 -13.86 13.55 4.84
C SER A 186 -12.57 13.57 5.66
N MET A 187 -11.67 14.47 5.30
CA MET A 187 -10.43 14.71 6.05
C MET A 187 -10.70 15.69 7.20
N THR A 188 -9.93 15.59 8.29
CA THR A 188 -10.01 16.55 9.39
C THR A 188 -9.40 17.89 8.99
N ASP A 189 -9.85 18.96 9.66
CA ASP A 189 -9.25 20.29 9.49
C ASP A 189 -7.74 20.23 9.73
N THR A 190 -6.99 20.81 8.80
CA THR A 190 -5.52 20.83 8.77
C THR A 190 -4.92 21.94 9.62
N GLY A 191 -5.78 22.77 10.22
CA GLY A 191 -5.37 23.90 11.04
C GLY A 191 -4.65 24.97 10.23
N SER A 192 -4.02 25.92 10.93
CA SER A 192 -3.37 27.08 10.31
C SER A 192 -2.15 26.74 9.42
N ASN A 193 -1.61 25.53 9.54
CA ASN A 193 -0.42 25.12 8.81
C ASN A 193 -0.76 24.42 7.48
N GLY A 194 -2.01 24.03 7.26
CA GLY A 194 -2.43 23.32 6.05
C GLY A 194 -1.85 21.91 5.92
N MET A 195 -2.30 21.18 4.89
CA MET A 195 -1.62 19.97 4.39
C MET A 195 -1.44 20.07 2.88
N CYS A 196 -0.35 19.50 2.37
CA CYS A 196 -0.11 19.38 0.94
C CYS A 196 -0.66 18.05 0.43
N PHE A 197 -1.24 18.07 -0.77
CA PHE A 197 -1.61 16.89 -1.53
C PHE A 197 -0.63 16.71 -2.68
N GLU A 198 0.05 15.56 -2.73
CA GLU A 198 1.01 15.22 -3.77
C GLU A 198 0.54 13.96 -4.49
N PHE A 199 0.66 13.96 -5.82
CA PHE A 199 0.29 12.81 -6.65
C PHE A 199 1.15 12.78 -7.92
N PHE A 200 1.36 11.58 -8.43
CA PHE A 200 1.97 11.35 -9.73
C PHE A 200 0.86 11.28 -10.79
N TYR A 201 1.12 11.84 -11.97
CA TYR A 201 0.18 11.80 -13.09
C TYR A 201 0.92 11.55 -14.41
N HIS A 202 0.19 11.02 -15.39
CA HIS A 202 0.65 10.82 -16.75
C HIS A 202 -0.47 11.24 -17.71
N MET A 203 -0.14 11.99 -18.76
CA MET A 203 -1.08 12.46 -19.79
C MET A 203 -0.60 12.08 -21.17
#